data_AF-A0A1Y4E3V5-F1
#
_entry.id   AF-A0A1Y4E3V5-F1
#
_cell.length_a   1.000
_cell.length_b   1.000
_cell.length_c   1.000
_cell.angle_alpha   90.00
_cell.angle_beta   90.00
_cell.angle_gamma   90.00
#
_symmetry.space_group_name_H-M   'P 1'
#
loop_
_entity.id
_entity.type
_entity.pdbx_description
1 polymer ?
#
loop_
_entity_poly.entity_id
_entity_poly.type
_entity_poly.pdbx_seq_one_letter_code
_entity_poly.pdbx_strand_id
1 'polypeptide(L)'
;MQVEWCAPQAACVPGLACRGTRSAQCAGTVEGEERMAIWVTGDIHGGIDIAKLSYRRWPQGRLLTREDSVIIAGDFGMPWSGSNDELYWLDWLNNRPWTTLYVDGNHECYSYLEDLPVTERWGGKVQVYPEYPNIIRLMRGQVFDLPAEAARSTRRVFTMGGANSHDKEWRTPGWSWFPEELPSWDEYAEAERNLAAADWQVDLVISHCCATRWLPAVLPADSLAEGITTDALTTWFDDIEDRLSFRMWFFGHYHTDVMPDTRHRALYRDIVSVNELLAESGRA
;
A
#
# COMPACT_ATOMS: atom_id res chain seq x y z
N MET A 1 -25.74 -3.15 7.08
CA MET A 1 -25.73 -2.66 5.69
C MET A 1 -25.18 -3.81 4.86
N GLN A 2 -25.93 -4.33 3.88
CA GLN A 2 -25.40 -5.39 3.01
C GLN A 2 -24.30 -4.76 2.16
N VAL A 3 -23.08 -5.27 2.27
CA VAL A 3 -21.96 -4.82 1.46
C VAL A 3 -22.08 -5.53 0.10
N GLU A 4 -22.30 -4.78 -0.96
CA GLU A 4 -22.23 -5.29 -2.32
C GLU A 4 -20.77 -5.33 -2.75
N TRP A 5 -20.26 -6.54 -3.03
CA TRP A 5 -18.89 -6.79 -3.46
C TRP A 5 -18.83 -6.87 -4.99
N CYS A 6 -17.65 -6.69 -5.59
CA CYS A 6 -17.48 -6.73 -7.04
C CYS A 6 -17.96 -8.05 -7.67
N ALA A 7 -17.93 -9.18 -6.96
CA ALA A 7 -18.45 -10.46 -7.45
C ALA A 7 -19.74 -10.89 -6.73
N PRO A 8 -20.67 -11.60 -7.42
CA PRO A 8 -21.90 -12.10 -6.81
C PRO A 8 -21.59 -13.05 -5.66
N GLN A 9 -22.21 -12.79 -4.50
CA GLN A 9 -22.07 -13.58 -3.29
C GLN A 9 -22.48 -15.04 -3.58
N ALA A 10 -21.54 -15.98 -3.45
CA ALA A 10 -21.91 -17.39 -3.31
C ALA A 10 -22.65 -17.55 -1.97
N ALA A 11 -23.85 -18.12 -2.01
CA ALA A 11 -24.78 -18.23 -0.88
C ALA A 11 -24.08 -18.65 0.44
N CYS A 12 -24.18 -17.80 1.46
CA CYS A 12 -23.73 -18.11 2.81
C CYS A 12 -24.51 -19.29 3.39
N VAL A 13 -23.79 -20.27 3.93
CA VAL A 13 -24.33 -21.28 4.85
C VAL A 13 -24.23 -20.70 6.27
N PRO A 14 -25.30 -20.68 7.09
CA PRO A 14 -25.25 -20.05 8.40
C PRO A 14 -24.49 -20.91 9.42
N GLY A 15 -23.61 -20.27 10.18
CA GLY A 15 -23.24 -20.73 11.52
C GLY A 15 -21.74 -20.74 11.80
N LEU A 16 -21.21 -19.63 12.32
CA LEU A 16 -20.07 -19.70 13.23
C LEU A 16 -20.34 -18.77 14.43
N ALA A 17 -20.39 -19.38 15.61
CA ALA A 17 -20.65 -18.71 16.88
C ALA A 17 -19.45 -17.85 17.31
N CYS A 18 -19.74 -16.65 17.81
CA CYS A 18 -18.81 -15.80 18.54
C CYS A 18 -18.17 -16.61 19.69
N ARG A 19 -16.84 -16.68 19.73
CA ARG A 19 -16.09 -17.17 20.89
C ARG A 19 -15.32 -16.01 21.52
N GLY A 20 -15.45 -15.94 22.84
CA GLY A 20 -15.11 -14.79 23.65
C GLY A 20 -13.63 -14.43 23.71
N THR A 21 -13.42 -13.15 23.95
CA THR A 21 -12.17 -12.50 24.31
C THR A 21 -11.54 -13.18 25.53
N ARG A 22 -10.28 -13.63 25.41
CA ARG A 22 -9.45 -13.95 26.56
C ARG A 22 -8.55 -12.76 26.85
N SER A 23 -8.69 -12.20 28.05
CA SER A 23 -7.77 -11.22 28.61
C SER A 23 -6.38 -11.86 28.78
N ALA A 24 -5.38 -11.34 28.08
CA ALA A 24 -3.99 -11.58 28.41
C ALA A 24 -3.52 -10.50 29.39
N GLN A 25 -3.05 -10.93 30.57
CA GLN A 25 -2.49 -10.07 31.61
C GLN A 25 -1.23 -9.36 31.10
N CYS A 26 -1.17 -8.06 31.36
CA CYS A 26 -0.02 -7.21 31.09
C CYS A 26 1.16 -7.63 31.96
N ALA A 27 2.32 -7.90 31.33
CA ALA A 27 3.58 -8.08 32.01
C ALA A 27 4.53 -6.94 31.63
N GLY A 28 4.91 -6.16 32.64
CA GLY A 28 6.18 -5.41 32.73
C GLY A 28 6.54 -4.46 31.60
N THR A 29 6.24 -3.17 31.78
CA THR A 29 6.85 -2.07 31.04
C THR A 29 8.33 -1.96 31.38
N VAL A 30 9.20 -2.33 30.45
CA VAL A 30 10.55 -1.78 30.38
C VAL A 30 10.40 -0.52 29.53
N GLU A 31 10.67 0.65 30.10
CA GLU A 31 10.73 1.93 29.37
C GLU A 31 11.86 1.85 28.34
N GLY A 32 11.57 1.31 27.16
CA GLY A 32 12.33 1.52 25.95
C GLY A 32 11.75 2.72 25.23
N GLU A 33 12.59 3.61 24.71
CA GLU A 33 12.16 4.72 23.85
C GLU A 33 11.09 4.27 22.86
N GLU A 34 9.94 4.95 22.84
CA GLU A 34 8.89 4.74 21.84
C GLU A 34 9.46 4.99 20.44
N ARG A 35 9.92 3.92 19.79
CA ARG A 35 10.40 3.96 18.41
C ARG A 35 9.27 3.52 17.50
N MET A 36 8.65 4.49 16.84
CA MET A 36 7.69 4.23 15.77
C MET A 36 8.45 3.84 14.50
N ALA A 37 8.07 2.70 13.91
CA ALA A 37 8.70 2.12 12.75
C ALA A 37 7.77 2.21 11.53
N ILE A 38 8.37 2.52 10.37
CA ILE A 38 7.71 2.41 9.07
C ILE A 38 8.40 1.29 8.31
N TRP A 39 7.61 0.28 7.95
CA TRP A 39 8.01 -0.83 7.09
C TRP A 39 7.24 -0.77 5.78
N VAL A 40 7.87 -1.19 4.69
CA VAL A 40 7.23 -1.21 3.36
C VAL A 40 7.41 -2.59 2.72
N THR A 41 6.37 -3.06 2.05
CA THR A 41 6.38 -4.26 1.18
C THR A 41 5.48 -4.00 -0.03
N GLY A 42 5.56 -4.85 -1.06
CA GLY A 42 4.65 -4.80 -2.20
C GLY A 42 3.55 -5.85 -2.15
N ASP A 43 2.60 -5.73 -3.07
CA ASP A 43 1.67 -6.72 -3.62
C ASP A 43 1.35 -7.93 -2.74
N ILE A 44 0.23 -7.90 -2.01
CA ILE A 44 -0.21 -9.08 -1.24
C ILE A 44 -1.24 -9.93 -2.00
N HIS A 45 -1.91 -9.36 -3.02
CA HIS A 45 -2.93 -10.00 -3.84
C HIS A 45 -3.95 -10.79 -3.00
N GLY A 46 -4.45 -10.17 -1.94
CA GLY A 46 -5.30 -10.83 -0.97
C GLY A 46 -4.64 -12.02 -0.27
N GLY A 47 -5.24 -13.20 -0.38
CA GLY A 47 -4.72 -14.42 0.27
C GLY A 47 -3.47 -15.03 -0.36
N ILE A 48 -3.05 -14.57 -1.55
CA ILE A 48 -2.00 -15.23 -2.35
C ILE A 48 -0.61 -15.01 -1.73
N ASP A 49 -0.25 -13.75 -1.44
CA ASP A 49 1.11 -13.39 -1.02
C ASP A 49 1.20 -12.88 0.43
N ILE A 50 0.06 -12.68 1.11
CA ILE A 50 -0.02 -12.17 2.48
C ILE A 50 0.77 -12.98 3.52
N ALA A 51 1.03 -14.27 3.25
CA ALA A 51 1.81 -15.13 4.14
C ALA A 51 3.22 -14.60 4.44
N LYS A 52 3.79 -13.72 3.60
CA LYS A 52 5.07 -13.04 3.87
C LYS A 52 5.05 -12.20 5.16
N LEU A 53 3.88 -11.67 5.52
CA LEU A 53 3.66 -10.93 6.77
C LEU A 53 3.49 -11.83 8.00
N SER A 54 3.50 -13.16 7.84
CA SER A 54 3.39 -14.07 8.97
C SER A 54 4.66 -14.04 9.82
N TYR A 55 4.55 -14.20 11.14
CA TYR A 55 5.70 -14.24 12.03
C TYR A 55 6.69 -15.38 11.79
N ARG A 56 6.31 -16.37 10.97
CA ARG A 56 7.23 -17.43 10.53
C ARG A 56 8.17 -16.92 9.44
N ARG A 57 7.67 -16.08 8.53
CA ARG A 57 8.42 -15.53 7.39
C ARG A 57 9.06 -14.18 7.74
N TRP A 58 8.39 -13.39 8.57
CA TRP A 58 8.85 -12.09 9.06
C TRP A 58 8.68 -11.98 10.58
N PRO A 59 9.63 -12.52 11.36
CA PRO A 59 9.57 -12.50 12.83
C PRO A 59 9.55 -11.09 13.44
N GLN A 60 10.16 -10.10 12.77
CA GLN A 60 10.26 -8.72 13.22
C GLN A 60 8.88 -8.10 13.45
N GLY A 61 7.86 -8.50 12.67
CA GLY A 61 6.48 -8.06 12.85
C GLY A 61 5.90 -8.35 14.24
N ARG A 62 6.49 -9.29 15.02
CA ARG A 62 6.07 -9.55 16.42
C ARG A 62 6.41 -8.42 17.38
N LEU A 63 7.40 -7.60 17.03
CA LEU A 63 7.93 -6.53 17.87
C LEU A 63 7.23 -5.20 17.64
N LEU A 64 6.38 -5.14 16.60
CA LEU A 64 5.66 -3.92 16.26
C LEU A 64 4.47 -3.68 17.20
N THR A 65 4.03 -2.44 17.25
CA THR A 65 2.86 -1.96 18.00
C THR A 65 1.93 -1.16 17.09
N ARG A 66 0.77 -0.72 17.60
CA ARG A 66 -0.27 -0.12 16.76
C ARG A 66 0.17 1.22 16.16
N GLU A 67 1.16 1.83 16.79
CA GLU A 67 1.81 3.07 16.38
C GLU A 67 2.77 2.86 15.19
N ASP A 68 3.19 1.62 14.93
CA ASP A 68 4.01 1.27 13.78
C ASP A 68 3.15 1.09 12.52
N SER A 69 3.73 1.48 11.38
CA SER A 69 3.09 1.37 10.08
C SER A 69 3.76 0.30 9.23
N VAL A 70 2.97 -0.60 8.66
CA VAL A 70 3.39 -1.50 7.57
C VAL A 70 2.62 -1.09 6.33
N ILE A 71 3.34 -0.54 5.35
CA ILE A 71 2.77 0.01 4.12
C ILE A 71 2.89 -1.03 3.00
N ILE A 72 1.78 -1.32 2.33
CA ILE A 72 1.72 -2.18 1.15
C ILE A 72 1.65 -1.29 -0.10
N ALA A 73 2.64 -1.42 -0.99
CA ALA A 73 2.82 -0.63 -2.20
C ALA A 73 1.93 -1.12 -3.37
N GLY A 74 0.62 -1.18 -3.13
CA GLY A 74 -0.37 -1.60 -4.11
C GLY A 74 -0.69 -3.09 -4.12
N ASP A 75 -1.66 -3.46 -4.96
CA ASP A 75 -2.25 -4.80 -5.08
C ASP A 75 -2.55 -5.42 -3.71
N PHE A 76 -3.33 -4.68 -2.94
CA PHE A 76 -3.84 -5.14 -1.65
C PHE A 76 -4.85 -6.30 -1.86
N GLY A 77 -5.63 -6.25 -2.94
CA GLY A 77 -6.39 -7.41 -3.41
C GLY A 77 -7.63 -7.79 -2.61
N MET A 78 -7.98 -7.04 -1.55
CA MET A 78 -9.14 -7.33 -0.72
C MET A 78 -9.80 -6.06 -0.18
N PRO A 79 -11.11 -6.07 0.07
CA PRO A 79 -12.06 -7.10 -0.34
C PRO A 79 -12.36 -7.03 -1.84
N TRP A 80 -12.75 -8.16 -2.43
CA TRP A 80 -13.18 -8.25 -3.83
C TRP A 80 -14.47 -9.05 -3.98
N SER A 81 -14.50 -10.25 -3.42
CA SER A 81 -15.64 -11.16 -3.49
C SER A 81 -16.40 -11.29 -2.17
N GLY A 82 -15.77 -10.89 -1.05
CA GLY A 82 -16.31 -11.13 0.29
C GLY A 82 -16.30 -12.61 0.67
N SER A 83 -15.45 -13.42 0.04
CA SER A 83 -15.30 -14.85 0.37
C SER A 83 -14.82 -15.05 1.81
N ASN A 84 -15.08 -16.22 2.40
CA ASN A 84 -14.62 -16.54 3.75
C ASN A 84 -13.08 -16.47 3.89
N ASP A 85 -12.33 -16.71 2.81
CA ASP A 85 -10.88 -16.58 2.80
C ASP A 85 -10.46 -15.10 2.90
N GLU A 86 -11.06 -14.21 2.12
CA GLU A 86 -10.82 -12.76 2.22
C GLU A 86 -11.16 -12.23 3.61
N LEU A 87 -12.33 -12.61 4.15
CA LEU A 87 -12.76 -12.19 5.48
C LEU A 87 -11.81 -12.70 6.57
N TYR A 88 -11.28 -13.93 6.43
CA TYR A 88 -10.26 -14.46 7.32
C TYR A 88 -8.97 -13.63 7.27
N TRP A 89 -8.49 -13.30 6.07
CA TRP A 89 -7.25 -12.54 5.91
C TRP A 89 -7.38 -11.08 6.35
N LEU A 90 -8.52 -10.45 6.09
CA LEU A 90 -8.82 -9.10 6.60
C LEU A 90 -8.86 -9.09 8.14
N ASP A 91 -9.53 -10.06 8.78
CA ASP A 91 -9.51 -10.18 10.24
C ASP A 91 -8.10 -10.47 10.76
N TRP A 92 -7.37 -11.39 10.12
CA TRP A 92 -6.01 -11.74 10.49
C TRP A 92 -5.06 -10.54 10.42
N LEU A 93 -5.19 -9.71 9.38
CA LEU A 93 -4.36 -8.53 9.14
C LEU A 93 -4.74 -7.38 10.07
N ASN A 94 -6.03 -7.15 10.27
CA ASN A 94 -6.55 -6.16 11.22
C ASN A 94 -6.08 -6.43 12.67
N ASN A 95 -5.95 -7.70 13.03
CA ASN A 95 -5.47 -8.15 14.34
C ASN A 95 -3.94 -8.28 14.45
N ARG A 96 -3.18 -7.89 13.41
CA ARG A 96 -1.72 -7.70 13.56
C ARG A 96 -1.45 -6.58 14.56
N PRO A 97 -0.30 -6.60 15.26
CA PRO A 97 -0.01 -5.61 16.28
C PRO A 97 0.28 -4.23 15.69
N TRP A 98 0.60 -4.13 14.39
CA TRP A 98 0.85 -2.88 13.66
C TRP A 98 -0.38 -2.34 12.91
N THR A 99 -0.36 -1.07 12.54
CA THR A 99 -1.33 -0.49 11.61
C THR A 99 -0.92 -0.78 10.17
N THR A 100 -1.80 -1.41 9.39
CA THR A 100 -1.55 -1.69 7.97
C THR A 100 -2.04 -0.52 7.13
N LEU A 101 -1.14 0.07 6.35
CA LEU A 101 -1.45 1.08 5.36
C LEU A 101 -1.29 0.47 3.97
N TYR A 102 -2.02 0.97 2.99
CA TYR A 102 -1.78 0.59 1.60
C TYR A 102 -2.13 1.72 0.65
N VAL A 103 -1.41 1.78 -0.47
CA VAL A 103 -1.88 2.46 -1.68
C VAL A 103 -2.56 1.42 -2.56
N ASP A 104 -3.43 1.85 -3.44
CA ASP A 104 -4.10 1.00 -4.41
C ASP A 104 -3.17 0.59 -5.57
N GLY A 105 -3.38 -0.58 -6.14
CA GLY A 105 -2.75 -1.06 -7.37
C GLY A 105 -3.75 -1.22 -8.52
N ASN A 106 -3.61 -2.25 -9.34
CA ASN A 106 -4.56 -2.56 -10.41
C ASN A 106 -5.46 -3.77 -10.09
N HIS A 107 -5.31 -4.36 -8.90
CA HIS A 107 -6.11 -5.48 -8.39
C HIS A 107 -6.97 -5.09 -7.18
N GLU A 108 -7.66 -3.95 -7.27
CA GLU A 108 -8.60 -3.46 -6.25
C GLU A 108 -10.03 -3.39 -6.78
N CYS A 109 -11.00 -3.64 -5.90
CA CYS A 109 -12.41 -3.47 -6.20
C CYS A 109 -12.78 -1.98 -6.12
N TYR A 110 -12.46 -1.22 -7.17
CA TYR A 110 -12.60 0.25 -7.19
C TYR A 110 -14.02 0.73 -6.89
N SER A 111 -15.04 0.05 -7.42
CA SER A 111 -16.44 0.39 -7.12
C SER A 111 -16.76 0.30 -5.63
N TYR A 112 -16.19 -0.68 -4.91
CA TYR A 112 -16.35 -0.76 -3.46
C TYR A 112 -15.55 0.33 -2.74
N LEU A 113 -14.32 0.61 -3.21
CA LEU A 113 -13.48 1.62 -2.60
C LEU A 113 -14.08 3.03 -2.72
N GLU A 114 -14.77 3.35 -3.81
CA GLU A 114 -15.43 4.65 -4.00
C GLU A 114 -16.55 4.91 -2.98
N ASP A 115 -17.23 3.86 -2.52
CA ASP A 115 -18.32 3.97 -1.54
C ASP A 115 -17.82 4.13 -0.09
N LEU A 116 -16.52 3.93 0.17
CA LEU A 116 -15.97 4.06 1.50
C LEU A 116 -15.91 5.54 1.94
N PRO A 117 -16.28 5.83 3.19
CA PRO A 117 -16.22 7.19 3.70
C PRO A 117 -14.77 7.69 3.71
N VAL A 118 -14.58 8.88 3.14
CA VAL A 118 -13.30 9.59 3.19
C VAL A 118 -13.19 10.27 4.55
N THR A 119 -12.06 10.07 5.22
CA THR A 119 -11.70 10.73 6.48
C THR A 119 -10.29 11.31 6.36
N GLU A 120 -9.86 12.11 7.32
CA GLU A 120 -8.50 12.67 7.34
C GLU A 120 -7.66 12.03 8.44
N ARG A 121 -6.42 11.65 8.10
CA ARG A 121 -5.40 11.21 9.04
C ARG A 121 -4.03 11.69 8.57
N TRP A 122 -3.16 12.04 9.51
CA TRP A 122 -1.79 12.45 9.23
C TRP A 122 -1.66 13.54 8.15
N GLY A 123 -2.63 14.45 8.08
CA GLY A 123 -2.64 15.56 7.11
C GLY A 123 -3.17 15.23 5.71
N GLY A 124 -3.57 13.99 5.43
CA GLY A 124 -4.11 13.57 4.13
C GLY A 124 -5.41 12.78 4.22
N LYS A 125 -6.06 12.60 3.07
CA LYS A 125 -7.29 11.81 2.95
C LYS A 125 -6.99 10.30 3.01
N VAL A 126 -7.79 9.59 3.79
CA VAL A 126 -7.74 8.13 3.94
C VAL A 126 -9.13 7.52 3.88
N GLN A 127 -9.19 6.24 3.52
CA GLN A 127 -10.39 5.42 3.68
C GLN A 127 -10.09 4.24 4.58
N VAL A 128 -11.09 3.85 5.37
CA VAL A 128 -10.95 2.79 6.38
C VAL A 128 -12.14 1.85 6.25
N TYR A 129 -11.87 0.54 6.22
CA TYR A 129 -12.93 -0.46 6.29
C TYR A 129 -13.55 -0.42 7.71
N PRO A 130 -14.87 -0.19 7.86
CA PRO A 130 -15.49 -0.06 9.17
C PRO A 130 -15.25 -1.24 10.11
N GLU A 131 -15.24 -2.46 9.56
CA GLU A 131 -15.01 -3.71 10.28
C GLU A 131 -13.53 -3.96 10.59
N TYR A 132 -12.62 -3.32 9.85
CA TYR A 132 -11.18 -3.54 9.91
C TYR A 132 -10.43 -2.21 10.09
N PRO A 133 -10.61 -1.50 11.22
CA PRO A 133 -10.16 -0.12 11.41
C PRO A 133 -8.64 0.06 11.40
N ASN A 134 -7.87 -1.02 11.47
CA ASN A 134 -6.42 -1.01 11.43
C ASN A 134 -5.85 -1.27 10.04
N ILE A 135 -6.70 -1.38 9.03
CA ILE A 135 -6.34 -1.46 7.61
C ILE A 135 -6.84 -0.16 6.97
N ILE A 136 -5.90 0.66 6.48
CA ILE A 136 -6.17 2.03 6.06
C ILE A 136 -5.64 2.24 4.66
N ARG A 137 -6.52 2.65 3.74
CA ARG A 137 -6.14 3.10 2.41
C ARG A 137 -5.61 4.52 2.49
N LEU A 138 -4.40 4.74 2.00
CA LEU A 138 -3.86 6.07 1.75
C LEU A 138 -4.34 6.50 0.35
N MET A 139 -5.12 7.57 0.27
CA MET A 139 -5.68 7.99 -1.02
C MET A 139 -4.58 8.53 -1.96
N ARG A 140 -4.86 8.50 -3.26
CA ARG A 140 -3.97 9.02 -4.30
C ARG A 140 -3.76 10.52 -4.16
N GLY A 141 -2.57 10.98 -4.54
CA GLY A 141 -2.21 12.39 -4.60
C GLY A 141 -2.05 13.06 -3.23
N GLN A 142 -2.03 12.31 -2.13
CA GLN A 142 -1.93 12.86 -0.78
C GLN A 142 -0.47 12.91 -0.31
N VAL A 143 -0.18 13.85 0.60
CA VAL A 143 1.07 13.93 1.34
C VAL A 143 0.74 13.77 2.83
N PHE A 144 1.34 12.79 3.47
CA PHE A 144 1.10 12.44 4.87
C PHE A 144 2.32 12.73 5.75
N ASP A 145 2.08 13.14 6.99
CA ASP A 145 3.10 13.21 8.04
C ASP A 145 2.98 11.98 8.96
N LEU A 146 3.58 10.86 8.55
CA LEU A 146 3.51 9.61 9.29
C LEU A 146 4.48 9.61 10.49
N PRO A 147 4.07 9.16 11.68
CA PRO A 147 4.96 9.12 12.84
C PRO A 147 6.20 8.22 12.63
N ALA A 148 7.37 8.62 13.16
CA ALA A 148 8.62 7.87 13.03
C ALA A 148 9.60 8.04 14.22
N GLU A 149 10.47 7.03 14.38
CA GLU A 149 11.71 6.83 15.18
C GLU A 149 11.93 7.62 16.48
N ALA A 150 11.81 8.95 16.47
CA ALA A 150 11.91 9.78 17.66
C ALA A 150 10.52 10.27 18.09
N ALA A 151 10.20 10.20 19.38
CA ALA A 151 8.99 10.80 19.92
C ALA A 151 8.87 12.26 19.43
N ARG A 152 7.89 12.52 18.53
CA ARG A 152 7.58 13.79 17.82
C ARG A 152 8.26 14.05 16.47
N SER A 153 8.93 13.08 15.84
CA SER A 153 9.32 13.20 14.42
C SER A 153 8.32 12.51 13.50
N THR A 154 8.10 13.09 12.33
CA THR A 154 7.29 12.50 11.25
C THR A 154 8.15 12.28 10.00
N ARG A 155 7.70 11.38 9.14
CA ARG A 155 8.18 11.24 7.77
C ARG A 155 7.10 11.77 6.84
N ARG A 156 7.51 12.63 5.92
CA ARG A 156 6.61 13.11 4.89
C ARG A 156 6.51 12.09 3.77
N VAL A 157 5.34 11.53 3.55
CA VAL A 157 5.10 10.42 2.62
C VAL A 157 4.10 10.85 1.56
N PHE A 158 4.54 10.92 0.31
CA PHE A 158 3.65 11.10 -0.83
C PHE A 158 3.12 9.74 -1.30
N THR A 159 1.84 9.67 -1.66
CA THR A 159 1.21 8.44 -2.15
C THR A 159 0.54 8.62 -3.50
N MET A 160 0.77 7.67 -4.40
CA MET A 160 0.09 7.61 -5.69
C MET A 160 -0.03 6.16 -6.16
N GLY A 161 -1.15 5.53 -5.83
CA GLY A 161 -1.47 4.19 -6.30
C GLY A 161 -1.99 4.15 -7.75
N GLY A 162 -2.39 2.95 -8.18
CA GLY A 162 -2.83 2.65 -9.53
C GLY A 162 -1.73 2.05 -10.41
N ALA A 163 -2.15 1.26 -11.38
CA ALA A 163 -1.34 0.75 -12.49
C ALA A 163 -2.26 0.31 -13.64
N ASN A 164 -1.72 0.11 -14.83
CA ASN A 164 -2.51 -0.36 -15.97
C ASN A 164 -2.49 -1.89 -16.05
N SER A 165 -3.66 -2.55 -15.95
CA SER A 165 -3.73 -3.98 -16.27
C SER A 165 -3.43 -4.23 -17.76
N HIS A 166 -2.52 -5.17 -18.05
CA HIS A 166 -2.11 -5.50 -19.42
C HIS A 166 -3.07 -6.47 -20.15
N ASP A 167 -3.93 -7.17 -19.41
CA ASP A 167 -4.84 -8.20 -19.92
C ASP A 167 -6.31 -7.74 -20.00
N LYS A 168 -6.54 -6.41 -20.04
CA LYS A 168 -7.88 -5.80 -20.08
C LYS A 168 -8.76 -6.32 -21.22
N GLU A 169 -8.16 -6.61 -22.37
CA GLU A 169 -8.85 -7.13 -23.56
C GLU A 169 -9.52 -8.49 -23.31
N TRP A 170 -9.05 -9.24 -22.32
CA TRP A 170 -9.58 -10.55 -21.94
C TRP A 170 -10.41 -10.51 -20.65
N ARG A 171 -10.60 -9.32 -20.06
CA ARG A 171 -11.30 -9.10 -18.80
C ARG A 171 -12.61 -8.34 -19.03
N THR A 172 -13.49 -8.39 -18.03
CA THR A 172 -14.80 -7.72 -18.06
C THR A 172 -14.71 -6.40 -17.29
N PRO A 173 -14.92 -5.24 -17.95
CA PRO A 173 -14.91 -3.94 -17.27
C PRO A 173 -15.94 -3.87 -16.14
N GLY A 174 -15.56 -3.27 -15.01
CA GLY A 174 -16.42 -3.13 -13.83
C GLY A 174 -16.60 -4.41 -13.02
N TRP A 175 -16.00 -5.53 -13.45
CA TRP A 175 -16.08 -6.80 -12.71
C TRP A 175 -14.72 -7.41 -12.45
N SER A 176 -13.93 -7.62 -13.50
CA SER A 176 -12.58 -8.16 -13.39
C SER A 176 -11.52 -7.13 -13.67
N TRP A 177 -11.80 -5.94 -14.18
CA TRP A 177 -10.86 -4.81 -14.27
C TRP A 177 -11.64 -3.49 -14.22
N PHE A 178 -10.98 -2.39 -13.85
CA PHE A 178 -11.63 -1.07 -13.67
C PHE A 178 -10.89 0.04 -14.44
N PRO A 179 -11.59 0.95 -15.14
CA PRO A 179 -10.94 2.15 -15.69
C PRO A 179 -10.28 3.02 -14.60
N GLU A 180 -10.81 2.95 -13.37
CA GLU A 180 -10.30 3.63 -12.18
C GLU A 180 -8.96 3.08 -11.67
N GLU A 181 -8.46 1.97 -12.24
CA GLU A 181 -7.09 1.47 -12.01
C GLU A 181 -6.02 2.54 -12.31
N LEU A 182 -6.31 3.45 -13.24
CA LEU A 182 -5.48 4.64 -13.48
C LEU A 182 -6.06 5.86 -12.76
N PRO A 183 -5.18 6.76 -12.24
CA PRO A 183 -5.64 7.99 -11.63
C PRO A 183 -6.44 8.89 -12.57
N SER A 184 -7.47 9.51 -12.01
CA SER A 184 -8.25 10.52 -12.72
C SER A 184 -7.50 11.86 -12.82
N TRP A 185 -7.97 12.74 -13.72
CA TRP A 185 -7.42 14.09 -13.83
C TRP A 185 -7.53 14.90 -12.53
N ASP A 186 -8.60 14.70 -11.76
CA ASP A 186 -8.77 15.37 -10.47
C ASP A 186 -7.75 14.87 -9.43
N GLU A 187 -7.43 13.57 -9.46
CA GLU A 187 -6.39 12.97 -8.60
C GLU A 187 -4.99 13.46 -8.96
N TYR A 188 -4.65 13.57 -10.27
CA TYR A 188 -3.40 14.19 -10.71
C TYR A 188 -3.32 15.66 -10.28
N ALA A 189 -4.41 16.41 -10.47
CA ALA A 189 -4.45 17.82 -10.08
C ALA A 189 -4.36 17.99 -8.55
N GLU A 190 -4.93 17.06 -7.77
CA GLU A 190 -4.79 17.03 -6.32
C GLU A 190 -3.35 16.70 -5.89
N ALA A 191 -2.71 15.73 -6.55
CA ALA A 191 -1.30 15.41 -6.33
C ALA A 191 -0.40 16.64 -6.54
N GLU A 192 -0.55 17.33 -7.67
CA GLU A 192 0.20 18.56 -7.98
C GLU A 192 0.00 19.66 -6.92
N ARG A 193 -1.24 19.87 -6.46
CA ARG A 193 -1.54 20.84 -5.40
C ARG A 193 -0.88 20.48 -4.08
N ASN A 194 -0.96 19.22 -3.67
CA ASN A 194 -0.41 18.76 -2.40
C ASN A 194 1.13 18.73 -2.42
N LEU A 195 1.73 18.31 -3.53
CA LEU A 195 3.18 18.38 -3.73
C LEU A 195 3.68 19.83 -3.74
N ALA A 196 2.96 20.74 -4.41
CA ALA A 196 3.29 22.16 -4.38
C ALA A 196 3.18 22.76 -2.96
N ALA A 197 2.14 22.39 -2.20
CA ALA A 197 1.98 22.82 -0.80
C ALA A 197 3.08 22.25 0.12
N ALA A 198 3.66 21.11 -0.24
CA ALA A 198 4.81 20.51 0.42
C ALA A 198 6.17 21.02 -0.13
N ASP A 199 6.17 22.10 -0.92
CA ASP A 199 7.35 22.66 -1.58
C ASP A 199 8.15 21.63 -2.39
N TRP A 200 7.46 20.65 -2.99
CA TRP A 200 8.06 19.55 -3.75
C TRP A 200 9.13 18.77 -2.96
N GLN A 201 8.95 18.67 -1.64
CA GLN A 201 9.87 18.00 -0.73
C GLN A 201 9.14 16.98 0.13
N VAL A 202 9.52 15.71 0.00
CA VAL A 202 9.01 14.58 0.79
C VAL A 202 10.16 13.68 1.22
N ASP A 203 9.98 12.89 2.27
CA ASP A 203 10.96 11.85 2.61
C ASP A 203 10.78 10.64 1.70
N LEU A 204 9.54 10.20 1.54
CA LEU A 204 9.18 8.95 0.88
C LEU A 204 8.14 9.17 -0.21
N VAL A 205 8.25 8.41 -1.28
CA VAL A 205 7.17 8.19 -2.25
C VAL A 205 6.75 6.72 -2.17
N ILE A 206 5.45 6.48 -2.05
CA ILE A 206 4.86 5.14 -2.14
C ILE A 206 3.89 5.13 -3.30
N SER A 207 4.19 4.33 -4.31
CA SER A 207 3.30 4.08 -5.45
C SER A 207 3.11 2.59 -5.67
N HIS A 208 2.23 2.22 -6.59
CA HIS A 208 2.17 0.84 -7.05
C HIS A 208 3.04 0.62 -8.30
N CYS A 209 2.89 1.47 -9.31
CA CYS A 209 3.71 1.48 -10.52
C CYS A 209 4.93 2.42 -10.38
N CYS A 210 5.88 2.37 -11.32
CA CYS A 210 7.04 3.28 -11.36
C CYS A 210 7.04 4.18 -12.61
N ALA A 211 7.96 5.15 -12.64
CA ALA A 211 8.18 5.99 -13.81
C ALA A 211 8.64 5.17 -15.02
N THR A 212 8.26 5.60 -16.23
CA THR A 212 8.64 4.92 -17.48
C THR A 212 10.14 4.65 -17.58
N ARG A 213 10.98 5.59 -17.11
CA ARG A 213 12.46 5.44 -17.13
C ARG A 213 12.99 4.22 -16.36
N TRP A 214 12.23 3.67 -15.41
CA TRP A 214 12.64 2.53 -14.59
C TRP A 214 12.15 1.17 -15.09
N LEU A 215 11.20 1.15 -16.04
CA LEU A 215 10.65 -0.09 -16.60
C LEU A 215 11.74 -1.10 -17.06
N PRO A 216 12.84 -0.69 -17.72
CA PRO A 216 13.89 -1.63 -18.13
C PRO A 216 14.66 -2.30 -16.99
N ALA A 217 14.64 -1.72 -15.80
CA ALA A 217 15.32 -2.29 -14.63
C ALA A 217 14.45 -3.30 -13.87
N VAL A 218 13.12 -3.22 -14.03
CA VAL A 218 12.15 -3.99 -13.22
C VAL A 218 11.39 -5.03 -14.03
N LEU A 219 11.36 -4.89 -15.36
CA LEU A 219 10.74 -5.86 -16.26
C LEU A 219 11.78 -6.79 -16.92
N PRO A 220 11.42 -8.04 -17.19
CA PRO A 220 12.17 -8.89 -18.12
C PRO A 220 12.26 -8.24 -19.51
N ALA A 221 13.38 -8.44 -20.20
CA ALA A 221 13.61 -7.84 -21.52
C ALA A 221 12.51 -8.20 -22.56
N ASP A 222 11.96 -9.42 -22.48
CA ASP A 222 10.91 -9.88 -23.38
C ASP A 222 9.57 -9.16 -23.13
N SER A 223 9.30 -8.74 -21.88
CA SER A 223 8.06 -8.06 -21.52
C SER A 223 7.95 -6.65 -22.12
N LEU A 224 9.07 -5.96 -22.32
CA LEU A 224 9.12 -4.70 -23.05
C LEU A 224 8.85 -4.89 -24.56
N ALA A 225 9.31 -6.01 -25.11
CA ALA A 225 9.08 -6.37 -26.51
C ALA A 225 7.63 -6.80 -26.78
N GLU A 226 6.95 -7.34 -25.78
CA GLU A 226 5.54 -7.75 -25.82
C GLU A 226 4.53 -6.60 -25.58
N GLY A 227 5.01 -5.36 -25.48
CA GLY A 227 4.14 -4.18 -25.43
C GLY A 227 3.59 -3.86 -24.04
N ILE A 228 4.29 -4.22 -22.96
CA ILE A 228 4.11 -3.50 -21.69
C ILE A 228 4.44 -2.04 -21.96
N THR A 229 3.38 -1.24 -22.04
CA THR A 229 3.40 0.10 -22.59
C THR A 229 3.44 1.11 -21.47
N THR A 230 4.16 2.19 -21.72
CA THR A 230 4.01 3.45 -21.01
C THR A 230 2.55 3.88 -21.09
N ASP A 231 2.03 4.39 -19.98
CA ASP A 231 0.69 4.93 -19.86
C ASP A 231 0.73 6.35 -19.27
N ALA A 232 -0.44 6.94 -19.02
CA ALA A 232 -0.54 8.28 -18.46
C ALA A 232 0.11 8.38 -17.07
N LEU A 233 0.04 7.33 -16.24
CA LEU A 233 0.56 7.34 -14.88
C LEU A 233 2.08 7.24 -14.85
N THR A 234 2.63 6.27 -15.57
CA THR A 234 4.09 6.07 -15.71
C THR A 234 4.76 7.26 -16.38
N THR A 235 4.08 7.95 -17.31
CA THR A 235 4.54 9.21 -17.91
C THR A 235 4.46 10.36 -16.92
N TRP A 236 3.37 10.48 -16.16
CA TRP A 236 3.25 11.50 -15.13
C TRP A 236 4.30 11.33 -14.01
N PHE A 237 4.67 10.08 -13.69
CA PHE A 237 5.76 9.82 -12.77
C PHE A 237 7.12 10.32 -13.29
N ASP A 238 7.40 10.16 -14.60
CA ASP A 238 8.60 10.76 -15.21
C ASP A 238 8.61 12.29 -15.04
N ASP A 239 7.46 12.96 -15.15
CA ASP A 239 7.37 14.42 -15.01
C ASP A 239 7.66 14.89 -13.57
N ILE A 240 7.23 14.13 -12.56
CA ILE A 240 7.46 14.52 -11.16
C ILE A 240 8.85 14.11 -10.64
N GLU A 241 9.48 13.07 -11.19
CA GLU A 241 10.84 12.64 -10.85
C GLU A 241 11.85 13.79 -10.88
N ASP A 242 11.73 14.65 -11.89
CA ASP A 242 12.67 15.75 -12.11
C ASP A 242 12.37 17.00 -11.24
N ARG A 243 11.19 17.05 -10.61
CA ARG A 243 10.72 18.18 -9.79
C ARG A 243 10.73 17.87 -8.29
N LEU A 244 10.50 16.61 -7.93
CA LEU A 244 10.30 16.14 -6.57
C LEU A 244 11.63 15.83 -5.91
N SER A 245 11.89 16.47 -4.77
CA SER A 245 12.98 16.08 -3.87
C SER A 245 12.48 15.01 -2.90
N PHE A 246 13.01 13.80 -3.05
CA PHE A 246 12.70 12.66 -2.19
C PHE A 246 13.96 11.86 -1.83
N ARG A 247 13.88 11.11 -0.71
CA ARG A 247 14.98 10.27 -0.23
C ARG A 247 14.85 8.84 -0.76
N MET A 248 13.66 8.26 -0.69
CA MET A 248 13.36 6.91 -1.18
C MET A 248 11.99 6.87 -1.87
N TRP A 249 11.89 6.08 -2.94
CA TRP A 249 10.67 5.77 -3.65
C TRP A 249 10.47 4.25 -3.68
N PHE A 250 9.40 3.78 -3.06
CA PHE A 250 9.01 2.39 -3.03
C PHE A 250 7.81 2.13 -3.94
N PHE A 251 7.87 1.06 -4.72
CA PHE A 251 6.79 0.65 -5.61
C PHE A 251 6.69 -0.87 -5.74
N GLY A 252 5.55 -1.37 -6.18
CA GLY A 252 5.21 -2.78 -6.32
C GLY A 252 5.10 -3.21 -7.79
N HIS A 253 3.99 -3.88 -8.13
CA HIS A 253 3.47 -4.21 -9.46
C HIS A 253 4.27 -5.22 -10.29
N TYR A 254 5.60 -5.10 -10.30
CA TYR A 254 6.49 -5.87 -11.19
C TYR A 254 6.95 -7.22 -10.62
N HIS A 255 6.43 -7.60 -9.45
CA HIS A 255 6.71 -8.88 -8.77
C HIS A 255 8.21 -9.19 -8.62
N THR A 256 9.01 -8.16 -8.34
CA THR A 256 10.46 -8.24 -8.19
C THR A 256 10.95 -7.43 -6.99
N ASP A 257 12.13 -7.77 -6.48
CA ASP A 257 12.79 -7.09 -5.37
C ASP A 257 14.12 -6.50 -5.86
N VAL A 258 14.07 -5.34 -6.53
CA VAL A 258 15.20 -4.71 -7.21
C VAL A 258 15.34 -3.25 -6.79
N MET A 259 16.59 -2.76 -6.70
CA MET A 259 16.89 -1.33 -6.63
C MET A 259 17.38 -0.87 -8.01
N PRO A 260 16.56 -0.17 -8.81
CA PRO A 260 16.98 0.37 -10.10
C PRO A 260 18.14 1.37 -9.98
N ASP A 261 18.15 2.14 -8.89
CA ASP A 261 19.21 3.07 -8.51
C ASP A 261 19.35 3.13 -6.98
N THR A 262 19.96 4.18 -6.42
CA THR A 262 20.15 4.33 -4.97
C THR A 262 18.92 4.84 -4.21
N ARG A 263 17.87 5.30 -4.90
CA ARG A 263 16.68 5.91 -4.28
C ARG A 263 15.39 5.17 -4.59
N HIS A 264 15.38 4.25 -5.55
CA HIS A 264 14.22 3.50 -5.99
C HIS A 264 14.29 2.05 -5.55
N ARG A 265 13.17 1.51 -5.06
CA ARG A 265 13.06 0.11 -4.65
C ARG A 265 11.73 -0.49 -5.11
N ALA A 266 11.81 -1.41 -6.06
CA ALA A 266 10.73 -2.35 -6.35
C ALA A 266 10.64 -3.38 -5.21
N LEU A 267 9.43 -3.65 -4.72
CA LEU A 267 9.18 -4.58 -3.63
C LEU A 267 8.15 -5.62 -4.06
N TYR A 268 8.44 -6.89 -3.78
CA TYR A 268 7.48 -7.97 -3.87
C TYR A 268 7.56 -8.91 -2.68
N ARG A 269 8.68 -9.60 -2.45
CA ARG A 269 8.83 -10.51 -1.30
C ARG A 269 9.45 -9.83 -0.09
N ASP A 270 10.23 -8.77 -0.31
CA ASP A 270 10.90 -8.08 0.75
C ASP A 270 9.95 -7.23 1.60
N ILE A 271 10.31 -7.12 2.87
CA ILE A 271 9.70 -6.22 3.84
C ILE A 271 10.84 -5.41 4.43
N VAL A 272 10.91 -4.14 4.06
CA VAL A 272 12.07 -3.27 4.34
C VAL A 272 11.75 -2.26 5.42
N SER A 273 12.72 -2.04 6.33
CA SER A 273 12.64 -0.99 7.33
C SER A 273 13.10 0.33 6.71
N VAL A 274 12.22 1.32 6.69
CA VAL A 274 12.57 2.64 6.15
C VAL A 274 13.66 3.29 7.01
N ASN A 275 13.61 3.12 8.33
CA ASN A 275 14.59 3.71 9.23
C ASN A 275 16.00 3.19 8.96
N GLU A 276 16.14 1.88 8.71
CA GLU A 276 17.43 1.26 8.39
C GLU A 276 17.99 1.79 7.05
N LEU A 277 17.17 1.80 6.00
CA LEU A 277 17.58 2.29 4.67
C LEU A 277 18.01 3.75 4.69
N LEU A 278 17.28 4.59 5.42
CA LEU A 278 17.58 6.02 5.54
C LEU A 278 18.83 6.29 6.39
N ALA A 279 19.13 5.44 7.38
CA ALA A 279 20.34 5.54 8.18
C ALA A 279 21.60 5.12 7.40
N GLU A 280 21.48 4.15 6.49
CA GLU A 280 22.56 3.73 5.60
C GLU A 280 22.88 4.79 4.54
N SER A 281 21.85 5.41 3.96
CA SER A 281 21.99 6.45 2.94
C SER A 281 22.68 7.72 3.45
N GLY A 282 22.61 8.02 4.75
CA GLY A 282 23.28 9.18 5.36
C GLY A 282 24.75 8.95 5.74
N ARG A 283 25.31 7.76 5.51
CA ARG A 283 26.70 7.40 5.81
C ARG A 283 27.62 7.35 4.58
N ALA A 284 27.05 7.49 3.38
CA ALA A 284 27.78 7.54 2.10
C ALA A 284 28.06 8.98 1.69
#